data_AF-F9YA29-F1
#
_entry.id   AF-F9YA29-F1
#
_cell.length_a   1.000
_cell.length_b   1.000
_cell.length_c   1.000
_cell.angle_alpha   90.00
_cell.angle_beta   90.00
_cell.angle_gamma   90.00
#
_symmetry.space_group_name_H-M   'P 1'
#
loop_
_entity.id
_entity.type
_entity.pdbx_description
1 polymer ?
#
loop_
_entity_poly.entity_id
_entity_poly.type
_entity_poly.pdbx_seq_one_letter_code
_entity_poly.pdbx_strand_id
1 'polypeptide(L)'
;MAHIRETLAEHHARVAQIILALHPSPSAALLDAALHHDAGEPRVGDVPWPAKRDNPALAQAIDEVERAARERLGIHINLSTIDKAYLKLSDRLAGYMHVQHTAPHLLAQRDWLEDRLAIELQAAQLGVAPAVSRLIEGAS
;
A
#
# COMPACT_ATOMS: atom_id res chain seq x y z
N MET A 1 13.81 4.31 -2.77
CA MET A 1 13.90 2.85 -2.56
C MET A 1 14.74 2.27 -3.69
N ALA A 2 15.92 1.70 -3.40
CA ALA A 2 16.83 1.23 -4.44
C ALA A 2 17.05 -0.29 -4.31
N HIS A 3 16.67 -1.02 -5.37
CA HIS A 3 17.13 -2.37 -5.77
C HIS A 3 16.35 -3.61 -5.35
N ILE A 4 15.08 -3.51 -5.00
CA ILE A 4 14.18 -4.66 -5.06
C ILE A 4 13.03 -4.31 -6.00
N ARG A 5 13.01 -4.95 -7.18
CA ARG A 5 12.01 -4.65 -8.21
C ARG A 5 10.80 -5.53 -8.00
N GLU A 6 9.76 -4.97 -7.41
CA GLU A 6 8.38 -5.38 -7.68
C GLU A 6 7.87 -4.58 -8.87
N THR A 7 7.14 -5.23 -9.78
CA THR A 7 6.35 -4.49 -10.77
C THR A 7 5.09 -3.95 -10.13
N LEU A 8 4.56 -2.84 -10.63
CA LEU A 8 3.27 -2.31 -10.15
C LEU A 8 2.14 -3.33 -10.24
N ALA A 9 2.14 -4.17 -11.28
CA ALA A 9 1.14 -5.23 -11.43
C ALA A 9 1.22 -6.27 -10.29
N GLU A 10 2.42 -6.66 -9.87
CA GLU A 10 2.63 -7.57 -8.74
C GLU A 10 2.20 -6.93 -7.42
N HIS A 11 2.57 -5.66 -7.19
CA HIS A 11 2.15 -4.90 -6.00
C HIS A 11 0.62 -4.81 -5.93
N HIS A 12 -0.01 -4.31 -6.99
CA HIS A 12 -1.47 -4.18 -7.08
C HIS A 12 -2.19 -5.50 -6.83
N ALA A 13 -1.70 -6.60 -7.42
CA ALA A 13 -2.28 -7.93 -7.21
C ALA A 13 -2.15 -8.38 -5.75
N ARG A 14 -0.99 -8.14 -5.12
CA ARG A 14 -0.75 -8.46 -3.71
C ARG A 14 -1.67 -7.65 -2.79
N VAL A 15 -1.82 -6.35 -3.03
CA VAL A 15 -2.74 -5.49 -2.27
C VAL A 15 -4.17 -6.01 -2.36
N ALA A 16 -4.65 -6.34 -3.56
CA ALA A 16 -5.99 -6.89 -3.74
C ALA A 16 -6.18 -8.23 -3.01
N GLN A 17 -5.18 -9.12 -3.07
CA GLN A 17 -5.21 -10.41 -2.35
C GLN A 17 -5.24 -10.22 -0.82
N ILE A 18 -4.47 -9.26 -0.29
CA ILE A 18 -4.48 -8.93 1.13
C ILE A 18 -5.86 -8.39 1.55
N ILE A 19 -6.48 -7.52 0.75
CA ILE A 19 -7.85 -7.04 1.02
C ILE A 19 -8.83 -8.19 1.07
N LEU A 20 -8.76 -9.13 0.12
CA LEU A 20 -9.62 -10.33 0.11
C LEU A 20 -9.41 -11.21 1.34
N ALA A 21 -8.20 -11.24 1.90
CA ALA A 21 -7.88 -12.02 3.10
C ALA A 21 -8.29 -11.33 4.42
N LEU A 22 -8.30 -10.01 4.46
CA LEU A 22 -8.54 -9.23 5.69
C LEU A 22 -9.97 -8.66 5.80
N HIS A 23 -10.51 -8.16 4.69
CA HIS A 23 -11.80 -7.48 4.69
C HIS A 23 -12.96 -8.51 4.66
N PRO A 24 -13.95 -8.45 5.56
CA PRO A 24 -15.00 -9.47 5.66
C PRO A 24 -15.94 -9.54 4.44
N SER A 25 -16.17 -8.41 3.77
CA SER A 25 -16.98 -8.33 2.54
C SER A 25 -16.58 -7.12 1.68
N PRO A 26 -15.44 -7.19 0.96
CA PRO A 26 -14.91 -6.03 0.25
C PRO A 26 -15.82 -5.63 -0.91
N SER A 27 -16.02 -4.33 -1.09
CA SER A 27 -16.76 -3.81 -2.23
C SER A 27 -15.96 -3.99 -3.53
N ALA A 28 -16.64 -4.09 -4.67
CA ALA A 28 -15.96 -4.09 -5.97
C ALA A 28 -15.14 -2.80 -6.17
N ALA A 29 -15.61 -1.67 -5.63
CA ALA A 29 -14.89 -0.40 -5.67
C ALA A 29 -13.57 -0.43 -4.88
N LEU A 30 -13.53 -1.12 -3.73
CA LEU A 30 -12.31 -1.29 -2.96
C LEU A 30 -11.28 -2.16 -3.69
N LEU A 31 -11.73 -3.24 -4.35
CA LEU A 31 -10.84 -4.08 -5.16
C LEU A 31 -10.34 -3.33 -6.39
N ASP A 32 -11.21 -2.54 -7.05
CA ASP A 32 -10.81 -1.67 -8.15
C ASP A 32 -9.76 -0.65 -7.70
N ALA A 33 -9.95 -0.03 -6.53
CA ALA A 33 -8.97 0.88 -5.96
C ALA A 33 -7.62 0.19 -5.68
N ALA A 34 -7.63 -1.03 -5.13
CA ALA A 34 -6.40 -1.79 -4.89
C ALA A 34 -5.61 -2.06 -6.17
N LEU A 35 -6.31 -2.40 -7.25
CA LEU A 35 -5.70 -2.69 -8.55
C LEU A 35 -5.15 -1.45 -9.28
N HIS A 36 -5.49 -0.25 -8.80
CA HIS A 36 -5.26 0.99 -9.56
C HIS A 36 -4.73 2.18 -8.76
N HIS A 37 -4.56 2.07 -7.44
CA HIS A 37 -4.19 3.21 -6.60
C HIS A 37 -2.89 3.89 -7.05
N ASP A 38 -1.90 3.11 -7.51
CA ASP A 38 -0.62 3.60 -8.02
C ASP A 38 -0.53 3.60 -9.55
N ALA A 39 -1.64 3.38 -10.27
CA ALA A 39 -1.65 3.39 -11.74
C ALA A 39 -1.27 4.74 -12.36
N GLY A 40 -1.24 5.82 -11.56
CA GLY A 40 -0.73 7.13 -11.96
C GLY A 40 0.80 7.24 -11.97
N GLU A 41 1.52 6.39 -11.21
CA GLU A 41 2.96 6.51 -10.99
C GLU A 41 3.82 6.45 -12.27
N PRO A 42 3.57 5.56 -13.25
CA PRO A 42 4.39 5.51 -14.47
C PRO A 42 4.41 6.83 -15.24
N ARG A 43 3.40 7.68 -15.03
CA ARG A 43 3.24 8.96 -15.73
C ARG A 43 3.90 10.14 -14.99
N VAL A 44 4.18 9.98 -13.69
CA VAL A 44 4.71 11.02 -12.80
C VAL A 44 6.17 10.73 -12.40
N GLY A 45 6.55 9.46 -12.36
CA GLY A 45 7.80 8.97 -11.80
C GLY A 45 7.66 8.67 -10.31
N ASP A 46 8.32 7.61 -9.84
CA ASP A 46 8.37 7.24 -8.43
C ASP A 46 9.21 8.28 -7.65
N VAL A 47 8.53 9.08 -6.83
CA VAL A 47 9.19 10.02 -5.92
C VAL A 47 9.32 9.32 -4.57
N PRO A 48 10.56 9.07 -4.09
CA PRO A 48 10.77 8.35 -2.84
C PRO A 48 10.01 8.96 -1.66
N TRP A 49 9.38 8.11 -0.87
CA TRP A 49 8.58 8.53 0.28
C TRP A 49 9.27 9.52 1.24
N PRO A 50 10.58 9.41 1.57
CA PRO A 50 11.25 10.42 2.40
C PRO A 50 11.19 11.84 1.80
N ALA A 51 11.28 11.96 0.47
CA ALA A 51 11.18 13.24 -0.21
C ALA A 51 9.75 13.82 -0.18
N LYS A 52 8.72 12.95 -0.26
CA LYS A 52 7.31 13.35 -0.06
C LYS A 52 7.07 13.79 1.39
N ARG A 53 7.57 13.04 2.37
CA ARG A 53 7.42 13.32 3.82
C ARG A 53 8.03 14.65 4.22
N ASP A 54 9.25 14.92 3.76
CA ASP A 54 10.01 16.10 4.17
C ASP A 54 9.56 17.38 3.43
N ASN A 55 8.70 17.26 2.41
CA ASN A 55 8.15 18.38 1.65
C ASN A 55 6.64 18.21 1.36
N PRO A 56 5.76 18.70 2.26
CA PRO A 56 4.31 18.57 2.11
C PRO A 56 3.73 19.21 0.85
N ALA A 57 4.31 20.32 0.38
CA ALA A 57 3.85 20.99 -0.85
C ALA A 57 4.14 20.14 -2.08
N LEU A 58 5.30 19.46 -2.09
CA LEU A 58 5.64 18.50 -3.15
C LEU A 58 4.72 17.28 -3.11
N ALA A 59 4.42 16.75 -1.93
CA ALA A 59 3.48 15.63 -1.78
C ALA A 59 2.11 15.98 -2.37
N GLN A 60 1.56 17.15 -2.04
CA GLN A 60 0.28 17.62 -2.59
C GLN A 60 0.31 17.74 -4.12
N ALA A 61 1.37 18.34 -4.68
CA ALA A 61 1.50 18.48 -6.12
C ALA A 61 1.57 17.11 -6.83
N ILE A 62 2.28 16.14 -6.25
CA ILE A 62 2.36 14.78 -6.79
C ILE A 62 0.99 14.09 -6.73
N ASP A 63 0.31 14.16 -5.59
CA ASP A 63 -1.01 13.56 -5.40
C ASP A 63 -2.04 14.10 -6.42
N GLU A 64 -1.97 15.40 -6.71
CA GLU A 64 -2.81 16.04 -7.74
C GLU A 64 -2.54 15.50 -9.14
N VAL A 65 -1.26 15.36 -9.52
CA VAL A 65 -0.88 14.85 -10.84
C VAL A 65 -1.23 13.37 -10.99
N GLU A 66 -0.98 12.56 -9.96
CA GLU A 66 -1.36 11.15 -9.94
C GLU A 66 -2.88 10.98 -10.02
N ARG A 67 -3.64 11.80 -9.30
CA ARG A 67 -5.12 11.82 -9.41
C ARG A 67 -5.56 12.15 -10.83
N ALA A 68 -5.00 13.19 -11.45
CA ALA A 68 -5.32 13.54 -12.83
C ALA A 68 -4.89 12.44 -13.83
N ALA A 69 -3.84 11.67 -13.54
CA ALA A 69 -3.47 10.50 -14.33
C ALA A 69 -4.50 9.37 -14.20
N ARG A 70 -4.94 9.04 -12.99
CA ARG A 70 -6.00 8.05 -12.73
C ARG A 70 -7.32 8.45 -13.40
N GLU A 71 -7.73 9.71 -13.29
CA GLU A 71 -8.95 10.21 -13.92
C GLU A 71 -8.91 10.08 -15.45
N ARG A 72 -7.75 10.30 -16.09
CA ARG A 72 -7.58 10.10 -17.54
C ARG A 72 -7.68 8.64 -17.97
N LEU A 73 -7.44 7.70 -17.06
CA LEU A 73 -7.66 6.27 -17.27
C LEU A 73 -9.10 5.86 -16.96
N GLY A 74 -9.98 6.80 -16.57
CA GLY A 74 -11.36 6.53 -16.16
C GLY A 74 -11.47 5.94 -14.75
N ILE A 75 -10.41 6.02 -13.95
CA ILE A 75 -10.33 5.42 -12.61
C ILE A 75 -10.78 6.46 -11.60
N HIS A 76 -11.91 6.18 -10.93
CA HIS A 76 -12.50 7.05 -9.92
C HIS A 76 -12.64 6.32 -8.59
N ILE A 77 -11.70 6.57 -7.67
CA ILE A 77 -11.68 5.93 -6.36
C ILE A 77 -12.57 6.72 -5.40
N ASN A 78 -13.80 6.24 -5.17
CA ASN A 78 -14.69 6.76 -4.14
C ASN A 78 -14.94 5.69 -3.07
N LEU A 79 -14.17 5.77 -1.99
CA LEU A 79 -14.20 4.79 -0.90
C LEU A 79 -14.72 5.40 0.40
N SER A 80 -15.42 4.57 1.16
CA SER A 80 -15.78 4.86 2.55
C SER A 80 -14.51 5.04 3.41
N THR A 81 -14.63 5.67 4.57
CA THR A 81 -13.49 5.83 5.50
C THR A 81 -12.90 4.47 5.91
N ILE A 82 -13.76 3.46 6.08
CA ILE A 82 -13.32 2.11 6.45
C ILE A 82 -12.59 1.42 5.29
N ASP A 83 -13.10 1.50 4.06
CA ASP A 83 -12.47 0.93 2.86
C ASP A 83 -11.10 1.58 2.60
N LYS A 84 -10.97 2.91 2.80
CA LYS A 84 -9.68 3.61 2.73
C LYS A 84 -8.68 3.11 3.76
N ALA A 85 -9.15 2.78 4.97
CA ALA A 85 -8.28 2.24 6.01
C ALA A 85 -7.78 0.83 5.65
N TYR A 86 -8.64 -0.02 5.07
CA TYR A 86 -8.23 -1.33 4.54
C TYR A 86 -7.26 -1.23 3.38
N LEU A 87 -7.51 -0.34 2.43
CA LEU A 87 -6.58 -0.11 1.31
C LEU A 87 -5.21 0.31 1.84
N LYS A 88 -5.15 1.29 2.75
CA LYS A 88 -3.90 1.78 3.32
C LYS A 88 -3.14 0.72 4.14
N LEU A 89 -3.85 -0.08 4.94
CA LEU A 89 -3.21 -1.20 5.66
C LEU A 89 -2.64 -2.22 4.66
N SER A 90 -3.40 -2.54 3.62
CA SER A 90 -3.05 -3.59 2.66
C SER A 90 -1.88 -3.19 1.77
N ASP A 91 -1.84 -1.93 1.34
CA ASP A 91 -0.72 -1.33 0.59
C ASP A 91 0.59 -1.40 1.39
N ARG A 92 0.57 -0.91 2.64
CA ARG A 92 1.77 -1.00 3.50
C ARG A 92 2.19 -2.44 3.80
N LEU A 93 1.23 -3.33 4.06
CA LEU A 93 1.52 -4.74 4.32
C LEU A 93 2.10 -5.43 3.08
N ALA A 94 1.61 -5.11 1.89
CA ALA A 94 2.15 -5.61 0.63
C ALA A 94 3.63 -5.25 0.48
N GLY A 95 3.98 -3.97 0.66
CA GLY A 95 5.36 -3.51 0.61
C GLY A 95 6.26 -4.15 1.67
N TYR A 96 5.79 -4.26 2.91
CA TYR A 96 6.52 -4.93 3.99
C TYR A 96 6.79 -6.40 3.66
N MET A 97 5.75 -7.14 3.23
CA MET A 97 5.89 -8.55 2.84
C MET A 97 6.82 -8.71 1.65
N HIS A 98 6.77 -7.82 0.66
CA HIS A 98 7.68 -7.86 -0.46
C HIS A 98 9.14 -7.81 0.02
N VAL A 99 9.49 -6.84 0.87
CA VAL A 99 10.83 -6.69 1.44
C VAL A 99 11.21 -7.88 2.33
N GLN A 100 10.27 -8.42 3.11
CA GLN A 100 10.49 -9.62 3.91
C GLN A 100 10.98 -10.80 3.07
N HIS A 101 10.41 -11.02 1.88
CA HIS A 101 10.79 -12.15 1.03
C HIS A 101 12.07 -11.90 0.23
N THR A 102 12.32 -10.65 -0.15
CA THR A 102 13.34 -10.33 -1.16
C THR A 102 14.62 -9.74 -0.58
N ALA A 103 14.52 -9.04 0.55
CA ALA A 103 15.66 -8.47 1.27
C ALA A 103 15.36 -8.36 2.78
N PRO A 104 15.18 -9.49 3.49
CA PRO A 104 14.81 -9.50 4.91
C PRO A 104 15.80 -8.74 5.80
N HIS A 105 17.07 -8.64 5.38
CA HIS A 105 18.10 -7.88 6.09
C HIS A 105 17.79 -6.37 6.20
N LEU A 106 16.94 -5.82 5.31
CA LEU A 106 16.49 -4.44 5.39
C LEU A 106 15.47 -4.21 6.50
N LEU A 107 14.73 -5.24 6.94
CA LEU A 107 13.69 -5.09 7.97
C LEU A 107 14.23 -4.66 9.34
N ALA A 108 15.54 -4.77 9.58
CA ALA A 108 16.20 -4.24 10.76
C ALA A 108 16.42 -2.72 10.71
N GLN A 109 16.19 -2.07 9.57
CA GLN A 109 16.31 -0.62 9.44
C GLN A 109 15.14 0.09 10.08
N ARG A 110 15.40 1.28 10.63
CA ARG A 110 14.42 2.09 11.37
C ARG A 110 13.12 2.30 10.60
N ASP A 111 13.19 2.62 9.32
CA ASP A 111 12.00 2.89 8.50
C ASP A 111 11.06 1.68 8.44
N TRP A 112 11.60 0.46 8.29
CA TRP A 112 10.81 -0.78 8.26
C TRP A 112 10.27 -1.18 9.63
N LEU A 113 10.97 -0.82 10.72
CA LEU A 113 10.46 -0.98 12.08
C LEU A 113 9.27 -0.04 12.34
N GLU A 114 9.36 1.22 11.89
CA GLU A 114 8.26 2.19 11.98
C GLU A 114 7.06 1.74 11.15
N ASP A 115 7.27 1.24 9.93
CA ASP A 115 6.19 0.69 9.10
C ASP A 115 5.57 -0.56 9.72
N ARG A 116 6.37 -1.45 10.33
CA ARG A 116 5.85 -2.62 11.05
C ARG A 116 4.91 -2.21 12.18
N LEU A 117 5.29 -1.22 12.99
CA LEU A 117 4.45 -0.67 14.06
C LEU A 117 3.17 -0.05 13.50
N ALA A 118 3.26 0.68 12.39
CA ALA A 118 2.10 1.27 11.74
C ALA A 118 1.11 0.20 11.24
N ILE A 119 1.61 -0.89 10.66
CA ILE A 119 0.80 -2.06 10.26
C ILE A 119 0.07 -2.64 11.48
N GLU A 120 0.77 -2.89 12.58
CA GLU A 120 0.18 -3.47 13.80
C GLU A 120 -0.93 -2.58 14.38
N LEU A 121 -0.69 -1.27 14.47
CA LEU A 121 -1.65 -0.30 14.97
C LEU A 121 -2.91 -0.24 14.09
N GLN A 122 -2.75 -0.18 12.77
CA GLN A 122 -3.88 -0.16 11.84
C GLN A 122 -4.66 -1.48 11.87
N ALA A 123 -3.97 -2.61 11.94
CA ALA A 123 -4.60 -3.92 12.05
C ALA A 123 -5.41 -4.07 13.34
N ALA A 124 -4.92 -3.52 14.46
CA ALA A 124 -5.65 -3.47 15.72
C ALA A 124 -6.91 -2.60 15.61
N GLN A 125 -6.81 -1.41 15.00
CA GLN A 125 -7.95 -0.51 14.78
C GLN A 125 -9.06 -1.13 13.92
N LEU A 126 -8.66 -1.95 12.93
CA LEU A 126 -9.58 -2.66 12.06
C LEU A 126 -10.07 -4.01 12.63
N GLY A 127 -9.55 -4.45 13.78
CA GLY A 127 -9.89 -5.73 14.39
C GLY A 127 -9.35 -6.95 13.64
N VAL A 128 -8.35 -6.77 12.78
CA VAL A 128 -7.77 -7.82 11.91
C VAL A 128 -6.34 -8.21 12.30
N ALA A 129 -5.85 -7.76 13.46
CA ALA A 129 -4.47 -8.03 13.92
C ALA A 129 -4.09 -9.52 13.86
N PRO A 130 -4.94 -10.49 14.30
CA PRO A 130 -4.60 -11.90 14.20
C PRO A 130 -4.46 -12.40 12.76
N ALA A 131 -5.24 -11.86 11.82
CA ALA A 131 -5.14 -12.23 10.41
C ALA A 131 -3.87 -11.66 9.76
N VAL A 132 -3.50 -10.42 10.11
CA VAL A 132 -2.25 -9.81 9.66
C VAL A 132 -1.02 -10.57 10.17
N SER A 133 -1.00 -10.98 11.44
CA SER A 133 0.11 -11.80 11.97
C SER A 133 0.28 -13.11 11.20
N ARG A 134 -0.83 -13.82 10.92
CA ARG A 134 -0.78 -15.05 10.10
C ARG A 134 -0.21 -14.82 8.70
N LEU A 135 -0.54 -13.70 8.06
CA LEU A 135 -0.01 -13.37 6.74
C LEU A 135 1.51 -13.14 6.78
N ILE A 136 2.01 -12.46 7.80
CA ILE A 136 3.45 -12.18 7.96
C ILE A 136 4.24 -13.45 8.32
N GLU A 137 3.67 -14.29 9.20
CA GLU A 137 4.28 -15.56 9.61
C GLU A 137 4.26 -16.59 8.49
N GLY A 138 3.16 -16.70 7.74
CA GLY A 138 3.04 -17.60 6.59
C GLY A 138 3.84 -17.17 5.36
N ALA A 139 4.37 -15.95 5.37
CA ALA A 139 5.29 -15.38 4.39
C ALA A 139 6.78 -15.60 4.73
N SER A 140 7.08 -16.20 5.89
CA SER A 140 8.46 -16.42 6.38
C SER A 140 9.03 -17.77 5.97
#